data_AF-A0A151ZKB4-F1
#
_entry.id   AF-A0A151ZKB4-F1
#
_cell.length_a   1.000
_cell.length_b   1.000
_cell.length_c   1.000
_cell.angle_alpha   90.00
_cell.angle_beta   90.00
_cell.angle_gamma   90.00
#
_symmetry.space_group_name_H-M   'P 1'
#
loop_
_entity.id
_entity.type
_entity.pdbx_description
1 polymer ?
#
loop_
_entity_poly.entity_id
_entity_poly.type
_entity_poly.pdbx_seq_one_letter_code
_entity_poly.pdbx_strand_id
1 'polypeptide(L)'
;MATKNFFKENSFVILKDFIKEDVIKEIKNEIYIEIIKLLDILYKQNLISGQYKNDQLSADEKLLLAESEYIGTTILLHTRFASRLPKFIGEYLFRNTELLQVISELLESTEISGHPEWNVRCKTPSNRYFEVPWHQDTAYLSKGSEIFNQITCWLTLVDINDTVLGPLELIPKALSDKTVYKHQLEKLKNSQYHDSWYLEVPVEEIPHTTPSQIITGLGAGSIVLFSNLTLHKSLPNLSKQKEIRWTIDIRFQKTQDPSGFYPLDQSNNETKMKLTTSQLNSNDNNNTNTNSNNSIVPLDIDYQKWSNESNLMTKDNVENNEEDLSNYSIEGPWFDRWLVDK
;
A
#
# COMPACT_ATOMS: atom_id res chain seq x y z
N MET A 1 23.97 3.41 -7.29
CA MET A 1 24.95 3.06 -6.22
C MET A 1 24.69 3.77 -4.89
N ALA A 2 24.56 5.11 -4.85
CA ALA A 2 24.27 5.85 -3.60
C ALA A 2 22.89 5.52 -3.00
N THR A 3 21.82 5.53 -3.80
CA THR A 3 20.44 5.18 -3.40
C THR A 3 20.35 3.78 -2.78
N LYS A 4 20.98 2.79 -3.43
CA LYS A 4 21.02 1.40 -2.97
C LYS A 4 21.75 1.25 -1.63
N ASN A 5 22.91 1.91 -1.46
CA ASN A 5 23.66 1.85 -0.21
C ASN A 5 22.88 2.52 0.93
N PHE A 6 22.28 3.69 0.67
CA PHE A 6 21.41 4.36 1.65
C PHE A 6 20.25 3.45 2.07
N PHE A 7 19.57 2.81 1.11
CA PHE A 7 18.50 1.85 1.40
C PHE A 7 18.98 0.65 2.22
N LYS A 8 20.19 0.13 1.95
CA LYS A 8 20.77 -0.97 2.75
C LYS A 8 21.04 -0.57 4.19
N GLU A 9 21.40 0.68 4.45
CA GLU A 9 21.69 1.17 5.80
C GLU A 9 20.45 1.61 6.56
N ASN A 10 19.40 2.05 5.86
CA ASN A 10 18.24 2.69 6.47
C ASN A 10 16.91 1.93 6.27
N SER A 11 16.87 0.92 5.39
CA SER A 11 15.68 0.15 4.98
C SER A 11 14.59 0.96 4.27
N PHE A 12 14.85 2.22 3.96
CA PHE A 12 13.97 3.06 3.15
C PHE A 12 14.77 4.02 2.27
N VAL A 13 14.10 4.60 1.26
CA VAL A 13 14.60 5.71 0.46
C VAL A 13 13.44 6.55 -0.07
N ILE A 14 13.69 7.85 -0.28
CA ILE A 14 12.71 8.80 -0.78
C ILE A 14 13.10 9.22 -2.20
N LEU A 15 12.15 9.15 -3.13
CA LEU A 15 12.26 9.63 -4.49
C LEU A 15 11.28 10.81 -4.64
N LYS A 16 11.78 12.04 -4.57
CA LYS A 16 10.94 13.24 -4.64
C LYS A 16 10.48 13.50 -6.06
N ASP A 17 9.21 13.90 -6.20
CA ASP A 17 8.59 14.35 -7.45
C ASP A 17 8.84 13.36 -8.62
N PHE A 18 8.81 12.06 -8.29
CA PHE A 18 9.23 10.98 -9.17
C PHE A 18 8.19 10.69 -10.25
N ILE A 19 6.92 10.65 -9.86
CA ILE A 19 5.79 10.51 -10.79
C ILE A 19 5.38 11.91 -11.26
N LYS A 20 5.30 12.06 -12.58
CA LYS A 20 5.00 13.34 -13.23
C LYS A 20 3.58 13.83 -12.91
N GLU A 21 3.41 15.14 -12.90
CA GLU A 21 2.17 15.81 -12.51
C GLU A 21 0.96 15.42 -13.40
N ASP A 22 1.19 15.23 -14.71
CA ASP A 22 0.17 14.77 -15.66
C ASP A 22 -0.36 13.37 -15.30
N VAL A 23 0.54 12.44 -14.97
CA VAL A 23 0.18 11.09 -14.50
C VAL A 23 -0.58 11.17 -13.17
N ILE A 24 -0.17 12.04 -12.24
CA ILE A 24 -0.89 12.23 -10.97
C ILE A 24 -2.31 12.76 -11.21
N LYS A 25 -2.50 13.68 -12.16
CA LYS A 25 -3.83 14.18 -12.54
C LYS A 25 -4.71 13.06 -13.12
N GLU A 26 -4.16 12.21 -13.97
CA GLU A 26 -4.88 11.06 -14.53
C GLU A 26 -5.31 10.06 -13.44
N ILE A 27 -4.39 9.72 -12.51
CA ILE A 27 -4.70 8.87 -11.35
C ILE A 27 -5.85 9.48 -10.51
N LYS A 28 -5.80 10.78 -10.22
CA LYS A 28 -6.84 11.46 -9.44
C LYS A 28 -8.20 11.45 -10.15
N ASN A 29 -8.22 11.60 -11.47
CA ASN A 29 -9.46 11.55 -12.24
C ASN A 29 -10.12 10.17 -12.16
N GLU A 30 -9.33 9.09 -12.24
CA GLU A 30 -9.84 7.72 -12.07
C GLU A 30 -10.39 7.48 -10.66
N ILE A 31 -9.69 7.98 -9.62
CA ILE A 31 -10.19 7.94 -8.24
C ILE A 31 -11.52 8.70 -8.12
N TYR A 32 -11.63 9.88 -8.74
CA TYR A 32 -12.87 10.66 -8.72
C TYR A 32 -14.04 9.91 -9.35
N ILE A 33 -13.82 9.21 -10.46
CA ILE A 33 -14.85 8.38 -11.09
C ILE A 33 -15.35 7.31 -10.10
N GLU A 34 -14.46 6.65 -9.36
CA GLU A 34 -14.85 5.66 -8.35
C GLU A 34 -15.56 6.27 -7.13
N ILE A 35 -15.18 7.49 -6.72
CA ILE A 35 -15.91 8.25 -5.70
C ILE A 35 -17.37 8.43 -6.18
N ILE A 36 -17.59 9.00 -7.37
CA ILE A 36 -18.94 9.27 -7.87
C ILE A 36 -19.77 7.98 -7.99
N LYS A 37 -19.19 6.89 -8.49
CA LYS A 37 -19.87 5.59 -8.55
C LYS A 37 -20.32 5.11 -7.16
N LEU A 38 -19.46 5.22 -6.15
CA LEU A 38 -19.82 4.85 -4.78
C LEU A 38 -20.95 5.74 -4.24
N LEU A 39 -20.85 7.06 -4.41
CA LEU A 39 -21.87 7.99 -3.92
C LEU A 39 -23.23 7.75 -4.58
N ASP A 40 -23.25 7.44 -5.89
CA ASP A 40 -24.47 7.08 -6.60
C ASP A 40 -25.11 5.79 -6.07
N ILE A 41 -24.31 4.80 -5.64
CA ILE A 41 -24.82 3.57 -5.01
C ILE A 41 -25.46 3.89 -3.65
N LEU A 42 -24.73 4.60 -2.78
CA LEU A 42 -25.21 4.98 -1.45
C LEU A 42 -26.48 5.83 -1.53
N TYR A 43 -26.55 6.75 -2.49
CA TYR A 43 -27.75 7.56 -2.73
C TYR A 43 -28.95 6.72 -3.17
N LYS A 44 -28.76 5.77 -4.09
CA LYS A 44 -29.85 4.86 -4.54
C LYS A 44 -30.38 3.98 -3.41
N GLN A 45 -29.52 3.64 -2.46
CA GLN A 45 -29.88 2.90 -1.23
C GLN A 45 -30.50 3.80 -0.15
N ASN A 46 -30.60 5.12 -0.37
CA ASN A 46 -31.06 6.12 0.61
C ASN A 46 -30.18 6.22 1.86
N LEU A 47 -28.89 5.85 1.76
CA LEU A 47 -27.92 5.95 2.85
C LEU A 47 -27.33 7.37 2.96
N ILE A 48 -27.30 8.12 1.86
CA ILE A 48 -26.91 9.53 1.82
C ILE A 48 -27.93 10.35 1.04
N SER A 49 -27.98 11.64 1.30
CA SER A 49 -28.78 12.62 0.56
C SER A 49 -28.16 12.95 -0.80
N GLY A 50 -28.94 13.64 -1.65
CA GLY A 50 -28.49 14.06 -2.98
C GLY A 50 -27.54 15.26 -2.99
N GLN A 51 -27.04 15.73 -1.84
CA GLN A 51 -26.24 16.97 -1.76
C GLN A 51 -24.90 16.87 -2.51
N TYR A 52 -24.30 15.68 -2.59
CA TYR A 52 -23.06 15.43 -3.36
C TYR A 52 -23.20 15.75 -4.86
N LYS A 53 -24.43 15.85 -5.38
CA LYS A 53 -24.70 16.18 -6.79
C LYS A 53 -24.49 17.66 -7.12
N ASN A 54 -24.19 18.50 -6.14
CA ASN A 54 -23.83 19.89 -6.40
C ASN A 54 -22.51 19.96 -7.20
N ASP A 55 -22.58 20.49 -8.42
CA ASP A 55 -21.44 20.63 -9.34
C ASP A 55 -20.37 21.63 -8.86
N GLN A 56 -20.68 22.45 -7.84
CA GLN A 56 -19.71 23.35 -7.21
C GLN A 56 -18.78 22.64 -6.22
N LEU A 57 -19.12 21.41 -5.79
CA LEU A 57 -18.30 20.64 -4.87
C LEU A 57 -17.18 19.92 -5.63
N SER A 58 -15.97 19.97 -5.09
CA SER A 58 -14.87 19.09 -5.49
C SER A 58 -15.15 17.63 -5.13
N ALA A 59 -14.36 16.72 -5.72
CA ALA A 59 -14.42 15.29 -5.41
C ALA A 59 -14.25 15.00 -3.90
N ASP A 60 -13.27 15.67 -3.28
CA ASP A 60 -12.97 15.52 -1.85
C ASP A 60 -14.11 16.05 -0.98
N GLU A 61 -14.70 17.20 -1.32
CA GLU A 61 -15.85 17.73 -0.59
C GLU A 61 -17.07 16.81 -0.68
N LYS A 62 -17.33 16.23 -1.86
CA LYS A 62 -18.40 15.24 -2.05
C LYS A 62 -18.18 14.00 -1.17
N LEU A 63 -16.94 13.49 -1.12
CA LEU A 63 -16.59 12.33 -0.29
C LEU A 63 -16.74 12.63 1.21
N LEU A 64 -16.28 13.80 1.66
CA LEU A 64 -16.40 14.21 3.06
C LEU A 64 -17.84 14.45 3.50
N LEU A 65 -18.66 15.00 2.61
CA LEU A 65 -20.08 15.16 2.84
C LEU A 65 -20.74 13.78 3.02
N ALA A 66 -20.48 12.86 2.11
CA ALA A 66 -21.00 11.50 2.20
C ALA A 66 -20.52 10.76 3.45
N GLU A 67 -19.24 10.88 3.83
CA GLU A 67 -18.72 10.32 5.10
C GLU A 67 -19.44 10.90 6.32
N SER A 68 -19.85 12.18 6.28
CA SER A 68 -20.61 12.79 7.39
C SER A 68 -22.07 12.34 7.48
N GLU A 69 -22.65 11.89 6.36
CA GLU A 69 -24.01 11.36 6.29
C GLU A 69 -24.04 9.85 6.58
N TYR A 70 -23.01 9.12 6.11
CA TYR A 70 -22.83 7.69 6.26
C TYR A 70 -21.37 7.36 6.62
N ILE A 71 -21.13 7.20 7.92
CA ILE A 71 -19.81 6.90 8.47
C ILE A 71 -19.33 5.56 7.92
N GLY A 72 -18.09 5.51 7.42
CA GLY A 72 -17.52 4.35 6.76
C GLY A 72 -17.59 4.38 5.23
N THR A 73 -18.12 5.45 4.63
CA THR A 73 -18.06 5.69 3.18
C THR A 73 -16.62 5.57 2.64
N THR A 74 -15.64 6.11 3.38
CA THR A 74 -14.21 6.02 3.05
C THR A 74 -13.65 4.60 3.16
N ILE A 75 -14.17 3.78 4.08
CA ILE A 75 -13.83 2.35 4.18
C ILE A 75 -14.38 1.61 2.97
N LEU A 76 -15.64 1.85 2.60
CA LEU A 76 -16.22 1.29 1.37
C LEU A 76 -15.41 1.69 0.13
N LEU A 77 -14.97 2.94 0.06
CA LEU A 77 -14.13 3.38 -1.05
C LEU A 77 -12.80 2.64 -1.09
N HIS A 78 -12.15 2.49 0.06
CA HIS A 78 -10.92 1.72 0.19
C HIS A 78 -11.09 0.26 -0.30
N THR A 79 -12.19 -0.38 0.07
CA THR A 79 -12.45 -1.79 -0.25
C THR A 79 -12.85 -2.00 -1.70
N ARG A 80 -13.44 -0.98 -2.36
CA ARG A 80 -13.65 -0.99 -3.82
C ARG A 80 -12.36 -1.05 -4.62
N PHE A 81 -11.28 -0.47 -4.10
CA PHE A 81 -9.95 -0.58 -4.70
C PHE A 81 -9.22 -1.86 -4.26
N ALA A 82 -9.60 -2.45 -3.14
CA ALA A 82 -9.07 -3.73 -2.70
C ALA A 82 -9.55 -4.86 -3.63
N SER A 83 -8.71 -5.87 -3.86
CA SER A 83 -8.97 -7.06 -4.68
C SER A 83 -9.08 -6.86 -6.20
N ARG A 84 -9.38 -5.68 -6.73
CA ARG A 84 -9.38 -5.41 -8.18
C ARG A 84 -8.30 -4.43 -8.54
N LEU A 85 -7.35 -4.84 -9.37
CA LEU A 85 -6.27 -3.97 -9.82
C LEU A 85 -6.87 -2.88 -10.71
N PRO A 86 -6.86 -1.60 -10.28
CA PRO A 86 -7.24 -0.51 -11.15
C PRO A 86 -6.17 -0.34 -12.23
N LYS A 87 -6.59 -0.10 -13.47
CA LYS A 87 -5.66 0.07 -14.60
C LYS A 87 -4.62 1.16 -14.33
N PHE A 88 -4.99 2.26 -13.67
CA PHE A 88 -4.05 3.32 -13.34
C PHE A 88 -2.92 2.86 -12.40
N ILE A 89 -3.19 1.92 -11.47
CA ILE A 89 -2.15 1.34 -10.61
C ILE A 89 -1.23 0.45 -11.44
N GLY A 90 -1.80 -0.41 -12.28
CA GLY A 90 -1.04 -1.32 -13.14
C GLY A 90 -0.15 -0.56 -14.15
N GLU A 91 -0.75 0.34 -14.91
CA GLU A 91 -0.07 1.06 -15.99
C GLU A 91 0.89 2.13 -15.51
N TYR A 92 0.50 2.96 -14.53
CA TYR A 92 1.33 4.09 -14.14
C TYR A 92 2.32 3.79 -13.02
N LEU A 93 2.10 2.73 -12.24
CA LEU A 93 2.96 2.38 -11.10
C LEU A 93 3.67 1.06 -11.32
N PHE A 94 2.96 -0.06 -11.44
CA PHE A 94 3.62 -1.37 -11.59
C PHE A 94 4.45 -1.47 -12.87
N ARG A 95 3.99 -0.90 -13.98
CA ARG A 95 4.72 -0.90 -15.27
C ARG A 95 5.63 0.31 -15.47
N ASN A 96 5.77 1.20 -14.48
CA ASN A 96 6.66 2.35 -14.60
C ASN A 96 8.11 1.89 -14.72
N THR A 97 8.74 2.13 -15.86
CA THR A 97 10.08 1.61 -16.20
C THR A 97 11.17 2.17 -15.30
N GLU A 98 11.11 3.46 -14.96
CA GLU A 98 12.05 4.10 -14.06
C GLU A 98 11.93 3.53 -12.65
N LEU A 99 10.71 3.32 -12.16
CA LEU A 99 10.46 2.69 -10.86
C LEU A 99 10.95 1.24 -10.85
N LEU A 100 10.63 0.45 -11.88
CA LEU A 100 11.09 -0.94 -12.01
C LEU A 100 12.61 -1.05 -12.02
N GLN A 101 13.32 -0.08 -12.61
CA GLN A 101 14.77 -0.02 -12.55
C GLN A 101 15.28 0.17 -11.12
N VAL A 102 14.70 1.13 -10.38
CA VAL A 102 15.04 1.33 -8.96
C VAL A 102 14.75 0.07 -8.14
N ILE A 103 13.56 -0.52 -8.31
CA ILE A 103 13.16 -1.74 -7.61
C ILE A 103 14.11 -2.91 -7.90
N SER A 104 14.51 -3.09 -9.15
CA SER A 104 15.50 -4.12 -9.54
C SER A 104 16.86 -3.90 -8.87
N GLU A 105 17.32 -2.65 -8.75
CA GLU A 105 18.57 -2.34 -8.03
C GLU A 105 18.47 -2.67 -6.53
N LEU A 106 17.34 -2.36 -5.90
CA LEU A 106 17.11 -2.56 -4.48
C LEU A 106 16.90 -4.04 -4.13
N LEU A 107 16.15 -4.79 -4.94
CA LEU A 107 15.96 -6.23 -4.78
C LEU A 107 17.17 -7.05 -5.24
N GLU A 108 18.07 -6.47 -6.03
CA GLU A 108 19.19 -7.17 -6.68
C GLU A 108 18.69 -8.30 -7.58
N SER A 109 17.67 -8.01 -8.40
CA SER A 109 17.08 -8.98 -9.33
C SER A 109 16.44 -8.29 -10.52
N THR A 110 16.60 -8.88 -11.71
CA THR A 110 15.95 -8.45 -12.95
C THR A 110 14.60 -9.12 -13.20
N GLU A 111 14.23 -10.11 -12.37
CA GLU A 111 12.94 -10.81 -12.42
C GLU A 111 12.09 -10.30 -11.26
N ILE A 112 11.27 -9.29 -11.53
CA ILE A 112 10.44 -8.60 -10.55
C ILE A 112 8.97 -8.94 -10.78
N SER A 113 8.25 -9.12 -9.68
CA SER A 113 6.80 -9.26 -9.65
C SER A 113 6.17 -8.20 -8.74
N GLY A 114 4.99 -7.74 -9.10
CA GLY A 114 4.09 -7.00 -8.23
C GLY A 114 3.44 -7.96 -7.24
N HIS A 115 3.38 -7.54 -5.98
CA HIS A 115 2.62 -8.24 -4.95
C HIS A 115 1.12 -8.06 -5.21
N PRO A 116 0.28 -9.08 -4.94
CA PRO A 116 -1.18 -9.01 -5.09
C PRO A 116 -1.89 -8.06 -4.09
N GLU A 117 -1.14 -7.25 -3.34
CA GLU A 117 -1.69 -6.31 -2.36
C GLU A 117 -1.36 -4.87 -2.74
N TRP A 118 -2.40 -4.10 -3.02
CA TRP A 118 -2.34 -2.67 -3.24
C TRP A 118 -3.44 -1.98 -2.45
N ASN A 119 -3.20 -0.74 -2.04
CA ASN A 119 -4.20 0.06 -1.35
C ASN A 119 -4.20 1.48 -1.89
N VAL A 120 -5.39 1.98 -2.19
CA VAL A 120 -5.65 3.42 -2.29
C VAL A 120 -6.21 3.85 -0.95
N ARG A 121 -5.61 4.86 -0.32
CA ARG A 121 -6.01 5.33 1.01
C ARG A 121 -6.41 6.79 0.95
N CYS A 122 -7.60 7.07 1.48
CA CYS A 122 -8.14 8.42 1.68
C CYS A 122 -8.18 8.72 3.17
N LYS A 123 -7.12 9.31 3.70
CA LYS A 123 -7.09 9.67 5.12
C LYS A 123 -7.77 11.02 5.32
N THR A 124 -9.06 10.98 5.65
CA THR A 124 -9.84 12.18 5.99
C THR A 124 -9.49 12.69 7.39
N PRO A 125 -9.75 13.98 7.70
CA PRO A 125 -9.46 14.53 9.03
C PRO A 125 -10.20 13.80 10.15
N SER A 126 -9.51 13.56 11.27
CA SER A 126 -10.04 12.84 12.44
C SER A 126 -10.60 11.43 12.14
N ASN A 127 -10.14 10.80 11.06
CA ASN A 127 -10.54 9.44 10.70
C ASN A 127 -9.54 8.39 11.19
N ARG A 128 -9.88 7.78 12.33
CA ARG A 128 -9.10 6.74 12.98
C ARG A 128 -8.96 5.44 12.19
N TYR A 129 -9.87 5.13 11.26
CA TYR A 129 -9.78 3.90 10.46
C TYR A 129 -8.59 3.89 9.51
N PHE A 130 -7.98 5.05 9.26
CA PHE A 130 -6.76 5.20 8.46
C PHE A 130 -5.55 5.61 9.33
N GLU A 131 -5.68 5.56 10.65
CA GLU A 131 -4.57 5.62 11.62
C GLU A 131 -3.96 4.24 11.75
N VAL A 132 -3.03 3.94 10.84
CA VAL A 132 -2.30 2.67 10.86
C VAL A 132 -1.30 2.70 12.01
N PRO A 133 -1.36 1.77 12.98
CA PRO A 133 -0.45 1.73 14.12
C PRO A 133 0.96 1.32 13.70
N TRP A 134 1.90 1.32 14.65
CA TRP A 134 3.24 0.78 14.40
C TRP A 134 3.16 -0.68 13.98
N HIS A 135 3.70 -1.01 12.81
CA HIS A 135 3.69 -2.37 12.29
C HIS A 135 4.82 -2.61 11.29
N GLN A 136 4.96 -3.86 10.87
CA GLN A 136 5.82 -4.28 9.76
C GLN A 136 4.91 -5.02 8.77
N ASP A 137 5.05 -4.76 7.47
CA ASP A 137 4.19 -5.38 6.45
C ASP A 137 4.24 -6.92 6.51
N THR A 138 5.41 -7.47 6.87
CA THR A 138 5.57 -8.92 7.02
C THR A 138 4.61 -9.55 8.04
N ALA A 139 4.06 -8.76 8.98
CA ALA A 139 3.14 -9.23 9.99
C ALA A 139 1.81 -9.74 9.43
N TYR A 140 1.41 -9.21 8.27
CA TYR A 140 0.21 -9.60 7.53
C TYR A 140 0.42 -10.82 6.63
N LEU A 141 1.65 -11.34 6.56
CA LEU A 141 2.01 -12.50 5.76
C LEU A 141 2.10 -13.76 6.63
N SER A 142 2.15 -14.93 5.99
CA SER A 142 2.44 -16.21 6.62
C SER A 142 3.76 -16.18 7.41
N LYS A 143 3.82 -16.95 8.50
CA LYS A 143 5.07 -17.15 9.25
C LYS A 143 6.16 -17.74 8.34
N GLY A 144 7.37 -17.18 8.40
CA GLY A 144 8.49 -17.53 7.53
C GLY A 144 8.63 -16.61 6.32
N SER A 145 7.62 -15.79 5.99
CA SER A 145 7.69 -14.83 4.88
C SER A 145 8.69 -13.70 5.13
N GLU A 146 9.06 -13.45 6.40
CA GLU A 146 10.03 -12.42 6.81
C GLU A 146 11.43 -12.57 6.20
N ILE A 147 11.78 -13.76 5.68
CA ILE A 147 13.07 -14.00 5.01
C ILE A 147 13.11 -13.43 3.58
N PHE A 148 11.94 -13.22 2.97
CA PHE A 148 11.82 -12.69 1.61
C PHE A 148 11.75 -11.17 1.66
N ASN A 149 12.63 -10.52 0.89
CA ASN A 149 12.62 -9.08 0.81
C ASN A 149 11.50 -8.64 -0.12
N GLN A 150 10.58 -7.85 0.41
CA GLN A 150 9.59 -7.12 -0.38
C GLN A 150 9.80 -5.62 -0.16
N ILE A 151 9.52 -4.84 -1.20
CA ILE A 151 9.66 -3.39 -1.18
C ILE A 151 8.28 -2.78 -1.34
N THR A 152 7.82 -2.09 -0.32
CA THR A 152 6.63 -1.26 -0.37
C THR A 152 6.97 0.07 -1.02
N CYS A 153 6.13 0.48 -1.96
CA CYS A 153 6.18 1.75 -2.64
C CYS A 153 4.96 2.57 -2.23
N TRP A 154 5.18 3.60 -1.42
CA TRP A 154 4.16 4.52 -0.95
C TRP A 154 4.24 5.83 -1.71
N LEU A 155 3.26 6.08 -2.58
CA LEU A 155 3.12 7.25 -3.43
C LEU A 155 2.19 8.29 -2.78
N THR A 156 2.62 9.55 -2.74
CA THR A 156 1.75 10.67 -2.38
C THR A 156 1.02 11.22 -3.60
N LEU A 157 -0.30 11.42 -3.49
CA LEU A 157 -1.08 12.12 -4.52
C LEU A 157 -1.33 13.59 -4.17
N VAL A 158 -0.93 14.01 -2.98
CA VAL A 158 -1.03 15.39 -2.49
C VAL A 158 0.31 15.83 -1.93
N ASP A 159 0.49 17.14 -1.78
CA ASP A 159 1.66 17.69 -1.12
C ASP A 159 1.58 17.42 0.39
N ILE A 160 2.68 16.95 0.96
CA ILE A 160 2.85 16.66 2.38
C ILE A 160 4.05 17.46 2.88
N ASN A 161 3.80 18.74 3.16
CA ASN A 161 4.83 19.68 3.58
C ASN A 161 5.14 19.61 5.08
N ASP A 162 4.17 19.22 5.89
CA ASP A 162 4.27 19.14 7.33
C ASP A 162 3.56 17.89 7.90
N THR A 163 3.36 17.86 9.22
CA THR A 163 2.74 16.74 9.93
C THR A 163 1.22 16.74 9.91
N VAL A 164 0.57 17.82 9.45
CA VAL A 164 -0.87 18.05 9.63
C VAL A 164 -1.70 17.01 8.89
N LEU A 165 -1.28 16.62 7.68
CA LEU A 165 -1.99 15.60 6.88
C LEU A 165 -1.75 14.16 7.37
N GLY A 166 -0.97 13.99 8.43
CA GLY A 166 -0.68 12.70 9.01
C GLY A 166 0.23 11.85 8.13
N PRO A 167 1.49 12.25 7.89
CA PRO A 167 2.44 11.51 7.05
C PRO A 167 2.82 10.13 7.61
N LEU A 168 3.56 9.38 6.79
CA LEU A 168 4.29 8.19 7.22
C LEU A 168 5.34 8.56 8.26
N GLU A 169 5.44 7.76 9.33
CA GLU A 169 6.54 7.77 10.28
C GLU A 169 7.17 6.38 10.30
N LEU A 170 8.50 6.29 10.21
CA LEU A 170 9.24 5.03 10.17
C LEU A 170 10.45 5.06 11.09
N ILE A 171 10.96 3.90 11.47
CA ILE A 171 12.23 3.78 12.22
C ILE A 171 13.29 3.23 11.25
N PRO A 172 14.31 4.03 10.89
CA PRO A 172 15.39 3.57 10.04
C PRO A 172 16.13 2.39 10.68
N LYS A 173 16.50 1.40 9.87
CA LYS A 173 17.36 0.30 10.30
C LYS A 173 18.11 -0.30 9.13
N ALA A 174 19.24 -0.96 9.39
CA ALA A 174 19.97 -1.67 8.34
C ALA A 174 19.12 -2.82 7.78
N LEU A 175 19.13 -3.03 6.47
CA LEU A 175 18.39 -4.11 5.80
C LEU A 175 18.89 -5.51 6.22
N SER A 176 20.12 -5.60 6.73
CA SER A 176 20.68 -6.81 7.35
C SER A 176 20.06 -7.13 8.71
N ASP A 177 19.43 -6.16 9.37
CA ASP A 177 18.64 -6.38 10.58
C ASP A 177 17.26 -6.97 10.22
N LYS A 178 17.17 -8.29 10.36
CA LYS A 178 15.97 -9.09 10.09
C LYS A 178 15.00 -9.16 11.26
N THR A 179 15.12 -8.30 12.27
CA THR A 179 14.22 -8.29 13.43
C THR A 179 12.76 -8.09 13.01
N VAL A 180 11.91 -9.01 13.47
CA VAL A 180 10.45 -8.93 13.42
C VAL A 180 9.97 -8.76 14.86
N TYR A 181 9.33 -7.64 15.15
CA TYR A 181 8.77 -7.35 16.46
C TYR A 181 7.50 -8.16 16.68
N LYS A 182 7.11 -8.35 17.94
CA LYS A 182 5.85 -9.01 18.25
C LYS A 182 4.69 -8.11 17.84
N HIS A 183 3.79 -8.63 17.00
CA HIS A 183 2.53 -7.97 16.69
C HIS A 183 1.38 -8.56 17.50
N GLN A 184 0.32 -7.76 17.66
CA GLN A 184 -0.97 -8.19 18.18
C GLN A 184 -2.08 -7.52 17.38
N LEU A 185 -3.29 -8.09 17.40
CA LEU A 185 -4.46 -7.40 16.86
C LEU A 185 -4.72 -6.12 17.67
N GLU A 186 -4.82 -4.99 16.98
CA GLU A 186 -5.13 -3.72 17.60
C GLU A 186 -6.54 -3.78 18.21
N LYS A 187 -6.61 -3.60 19.53
CA LYS A 187 -7.88 -3.61 20.25
C LYS A 187 -8.36 -2.19 20.50
N LEU A 188 -9.55 -1.88 20.00
CA LEU A 188 -10.12 -0.56 20.12
C LEU A 188 -10.98 -0.47 21.38
N LYS A 189 -10.37 -0.07 22.50
CA LYS A 189 -11.11 0.13 23.75
C LYS A 189 -11.98 1.40 23.68
N ASN A 190 -13.24 1.30 24.10
CA ASN A 190 -14.19 2.42 24.23
C ASN A 190 -14.48 3.19 22.93
N SER A 191 -14.56 2.52 21.78
CA SER A 191 -15.06 3.15 20.57
C SER A 191 -16.50 2.78 20.25
N GLN A 192 -17.20 3.72 19.62
CA GLN A 192 -18.47 3.48 18.92
C GLN A 192 -18.31 2.63 17.63
N TYR A 193 -17.13 2.04 17.44
CA TYR A 193 -16.66 1.35 16.25
C TYR A 193 -16.14 -0.04 16.67
N HIS A 194 -16.28 -1.04 15.79
CA HIS A 194 -15.72 -2.39 15.98
C HIS A 194 -14.18 -2.36 16.19
N ASP A 195 -13.63 -3.46 16.70
CA ASP A 195 -12.17 -3.66 16.79
C ASP A 195 -11.50 -3.46 15.42
N SER A 196 -10.24 -3.00 15.45
CA SER A 196 -9.48 -2.64 14.26
C SER A 196 -9.02 -3.90 13.53
N TRP A 197 -8.88 -3.81 12.22
CA TRP A 197 -8.29 -4.90 11.43
C TRP A 197 -6.76 -4.82 11.34
N TYR A 198 -6.14 -3.84 12.02
CA TYR A 198 -4.70 -3.67 12.02
C TYR A 198 -4.00 -4.57 13.04
N LEU A 199 -2.80 -5.00 12.66
CA LEU A 199 -1.81 -5.51 13.58
C LEU A 199 -0.94 -4.35 14.08
N GLU A 200 -0.70 -4.31 15.39
CA GLU A 200 0.17 -3.32 16.03
C GLU A 200 1.35 -3.99 16.74
N VAL A 201 2.49 -3.29 16.77
CA VAL A 201 3.60 -3.56 17.67
C VAL A 201 3.35 -2.78 18.96
N PRO A 202 3.26 -3.44 20.13
CA PRO A 202 3.12 -2.77 21.42
C PRO A 202 4.24 -1.75 21.66
N VAL A 203 3.93 -0.64 22.33
CA VAL A 203 4.88 0.48 22.51
C VAL A 203 6.16 0.03 23.22
N GLU A 204 6.03 -0.91 24.17
CA GLU A 204 7.13 -1.52 24.91
C GLU A 204 8.08 -2.37 24.05
N GLU A 205 7.63 -2.84 22.88
CA GLU A 205 8.44 -3.61 21.92
C GLU A 205 9.15 -2.69 20.91
N ILE A 206 8.76 -1.41 20.81
CA ILE A 206 9.34 -0.47 19.86
C ILE A 206 10.78 -0.12 20.28
N PRO A 207 11.77 -0.21 19.37
CA PRO A 207 13.15 0.12 19.70
C PRO A 207 13.29 1.60 20.05
N HIS A 208 13.91 1.89 21.19
CA HIS A 208 14.19 3.27 21.63
C HIS A 208 15.60 3.75 21.26
N THR A 209 16.43 2.89 20.70
CA THR A 209 17.84 3.19 20.36
C THR A 209 18.00 4.01 19.09
N THR A 210 17.02 3.94 18.19
CA THR A 210 17.04 4.67 16.92
C THR A 210 15.82 5.59 16.86
N PRO A 211 16.00 6.91 16.65
CA PRO A 211 14.86 7.82 16.54
C PRO A 211 14.04 7.48 15.30
N SER A 212 12.72 7.61 15.42
CA SER A 212 11.84 7.57 14.27
C SER A 212 12.01 8.83 13.40
N GLN A 213 11.65 8.69 12.13
CA GLN A 213 11.67 9.74 11.13
C GLN A 213 10.26 9.94 10.59
N ILE A 214 9.74 11.16 10.74
CA ILE A 214 8.49 11.58 10.11
C ILE A 214 8.82 12.06 8.69
N ILE A 215 8.13 11.53 7.69
CA ILE A 215 8.42 11.79 6.28
C ILE A 215 7.59 12.98 5.79
N THR A 216 8.22 14.14 5.65
CA THR A 216 7.61 15.38 5.15
C THR A 216 8.44 16.00 4.02
N GLY A 217 7.95 17.11 3.45
CA GLY A 217 8.58 17.80 2.32
C GLY A 217 8.48 16.98 1.03
N LEU A 218 7.32 16.33 0.84
CA LEU A 218 6.98 15.54 -0.34
C LEU A 218 5.97 16.30 -1.19
N GLY A 219 6.27 16.54 -2.46
CA GLY A 219 5.25 16.97 -3.43
C GLY A 219 4.38 15.80 -3.87
N ALA A 220 3.21 16.07 -4.44
CA ALA A 220 2.42 15.07 -5.15
C ALA A 220 3.28 14.41 -6.26
N GLY A 221 3.32 13.09 -6.27
CA GLY A 221 4.20 12.32 -7.16
C GLY A 221 5.49 11.80 -6.48
N SER A 222 5.74 12.18 -5.23
CA SER A 222 6.86 11.64 -4.46
C SER A 222 6.58 10.21 -4.00
N ILE A 223 7.62 9.39 -3.97
CA ILE A 223 7.57 7.98 -3.54
C ILE A 223 8.47 7.78 -2.32
N VAL A 224 7.99 7.02 -1.34
CA VAL A 224 8.80 6.43 -0.28
C VAL A 224 8.86 4.92 -0.53
N LEU A 225 10.06 4.39 -0.75
CA LEU A 225 10.31 2.96 -0.84
C LEU A 225 10.82 2.45 0.50
N PHE A 226 10.28 1.37 1.04
CA PHE A 226 10.77 0.76 2.28
C PHE A 226 10.60 -0.75 2.30
N SER A 227 11.38 -1.44 3.12
CA SER A 227 11.32 -2.89 3.27
C SER A 227 10.06 -3.30 4.03
N ASN A 228 9.51 -4.48 3.71
CA ASN A 228 8.48 -5.16 4.51
C ASN A 228 8.84 -5.37 5.99
N LEU A 229 10.12 -5.24 6.36
CA LEU A 229 10.60 -5.31 7.74
C LEU A 229 10.79 -3.93 8.39
N THR A 230 10.60 -2.83 7.68
CA THR A 230 10.70 -1.48 8.25
C THR A 230 9.52 -1.23 9.17
N LEU A 231 9.80 -0.92 10.44
CA LEU A 231 8.77 -0.58 11.41
C LEU A 231 8.24 0.82 11.08
N HIS A 232 6.94 0.94 10.82
CA HIS A 232 6.32 2.18 10.36
C HIS A 232 4.88 2.31 10.82
N LYS A 233 4.35 3.55 10.80
CA LYS A 233 2.97 3.91 11.11
C LYS A 233 2.50 5.11 10.31
N SER A 234 1.21 5.43 10.39
CA SER A 234 0.60 6.59 9.76
C SER A 234 0.11 7.57 10.83
N LEU A 235 0.67 8.79 10.88
CA LEU A 235 0.22 9.83 11.82
C LEU A 235 -1.23 10.26 11.55
N PRO A 236 -1.97 10.78 12.55
CA PRO A 236 -3.35 11.24 12.36
C PRO A 236 -3.42 12.45 11.42
N ASN A 237 -4.51 12.56 10.64
CA ASN A 237 -4.78 13.75 9.85
C ASN A 237 -5.53 14.76 10.72
N LEU A 238 -4.86 15.86 11.03
CA LEU A 238 -5.29 16.93 11.91
C LEU A 238 -5.68 18.20 11.13
N SER A 239 -5.83 18.12 9.80
CA SER A 239 -6.22 19.28 8.98
C SER A 239 -7.57 19.83 9.41
N LYS A 240 -7.59 21.14 9.67
CA LYS A 240 -8.80 21.91 9.96
C LYS A 240 -9.52 22.35 8.69
N GLN A 241 -8.84 22.34 7.56
CA GLN A 241 -9.33 22.80 6.26
C GLN A 241 -10.03 21.69 5.46
N LYS A 242 -10.37 20.57 6.12
CA LYS A 242 -11.03 19.43 5.47
C LYS A 242 -10.20 18.82 4.33
N GLU A 243 -8.87 18.88 4.43
CA GLU A 243 -7.99 18.27 3.42
C GLU A 243 -7.86 16.76 3.61
N ILE A 244 -7.94 16.00 2.52
CA ILE A 244 -7.78 14.54 2.51
C ILE A 244 -6.34 14.21 2.10
N ARG A 245 -5.66 13.35 2.87
CA ARG A 245 -4.37 12.78 2.45
C ARG A 245 -4.61 11.54 1.59
N TRP A 246 -4.37 11.70 0.29
CA TRP A 246 -4.45 10.62 -0.69
C TRP A 246 -3.08 9.96 -0.95
N THR A 247 -3.03 8.64 -0.79
CA THR A 247 -1.81 7.86 -1.00
C THR A 247 -2.13 6.54 -1.68
N ILE A 248 -1.18 6.00 -2.44
CA ILE A 248 -1.24 4.65 -2.98
C ILE A 248 -0.07 3.85 -2.44
N ASP A 249 -0.32 2.65 -1.93
CA ASP A 249 0.74 1.71 -1.58
C ASP A 249 0.64 0.42 -2.40
N ILE A 250 1.73 0.07 -3.09
CA ILE A 250 1.93 -1.20 -3.82
C ILE A 250 3.20 -1.87 -3.31
N ARG A 251 3.34 -3.19 -3.47
CA ARG A 251 4.60 -3.87 -3.13
C ARG A 251 5.21 -4.59 -4.32
N PHE A 252 6.53 -4.70 -4.31
CA PHE A 252 7.32 -5.44 -5.28
C PHE A 252 8.13 -6.53 -4.59
N GLN A 253 8.41 -7.60 -5.32
CA GLN A 253 9.20 -8.72 -4.84
C GLN A 253 9.93 -9.41 -5.99
N LYS A 254 10.87 -10.30 -5.65
CA LYS A 254 11.51 -11.16 -6.63
C LYS A 254 10.51 -12.19 -7.14
N THR A 255 10.49 -12.44 -8.44
CA THR A 255 9.54 -13.38 -9.06
C THR A 255 9.63 -14.79 -8.46
N GLN A 256 10.83 -15.24 -8.09
CA GLN A 256 11.05 -16.56 -7.49
C GLN A 256 10.61 -16.67 -6.03
N ASP A 257 10.48 -15.55 -5.32
CA ASP A 257 10.09 -15.54 -3.90
C ASP A 257 8.56 -15.63 -3.80
N PRO A 258 7.98 -16.32 -2.78
CA PRO A 258 6.53 -16.34 -2.57
C PRO A 258 6.00 -14.93 -2.22
N SER A 259 4.72 -14.67 -2.50
CA SER A 259 4.03 -13.47 -2.00
C SER A 259 3.96 -13.45 -0.49
N GLY A 260 3.96 -14.63 0.13
CA GLY A 260 3.88 -14.73 1.57
C GLY A 260 2.43 -14.82 2.07
N PHE A 261 1.43 -14.71 1.19
CA PHE A 261 0.04 -15.01 1.55
C PHE A 261 -0.13 -16.44 2.05
N TYR A 262 -1.23 -16.69 2.75
CA TYR A 262 -1.52 -17.99 3.33
C TYR A 262 -2.48 -18.79 2.44
N PRO A 263 -2.18 -20.06 2.13
CA PRO A 263 -0.91 -20.75 2.39
C PRO A 263 0.22 -20.18 1.53
N LEU A 264 1.48 -20.32 1.98
CA LEU A 264 2.68 -19.86 1.26
C LEU A 264 2.65 -20.36 -0.19
N ASP A 265 2.52 -19.44 -1.14
CA ASP A 265 2.42 -19.66 -2.59
C ASP A 265 3.79 -19.92 -3.22
N GLN A 266 4.53 -20.86 -2.66
CA GLN A 266 5.84 -21.26 -3.16
C GLN A 266 5.69 -21.72 -4.61
N SER A 267 6.22 -20.93 -5.53
CA SER A 267 6.32 -21.17 -6.98
C SER A 267 5.15 -20.80 -7.90
N ASN A 268 4.03 -20.23 -7.43
CA ASN A 268 2.97 -19.87 -8.37
C ASN A 268 3.19 -18.46 -8.95
N ASN A 269 3.76 -18.36 -10.16
CA ASN A 269 3.83 -17.08 -10.87
C ASN A 269 2.45 -16.53 -11.19
N GLU A 270 1.39 -17.33 -11.09
CA GLU A 270 0.03 -16.86 -11.25
C GLU A 270 -0.45 -16.08 -10.02
N THR A 271 0.01 -16.38 -8.80
CA THR A 271 -0.39 -15.62 -7.60
C THR A 271 0.38 -14.30 -7.45
N LYS A 272 1.29 -14.01 -8.37
CA LYS A 272 2.20 -12.86 -8.35
C LYS A 272 2.18 -12.18 -9.72
N MET A 273 2.08 -10.88 -9.77
CA MET A 273 1.98 -10.18 -11.06
C MET A 273 3.37 -10.09 -11.67
N LYS A 274 3.79 -11.00 -12.55
CA LYS A 274 5.14 -10.91 -13.17
C LYS A 274 5.26 -9.64 -13.99
N LEU A 275 6.21 -8.77 -13.64
CA LEU A 275 6.37 -7.44 -14.26
C LEU A 275 7.58 -7.35 -15.17
N THR A 276 8.61 -8.15 -14.95
CA THR A 276 9.83 -8.07 -15.74
C THR A 276 10.43 -9.43 -16.06
N THR A 277 11.22 -9.48 -17.13
CA THR A 277 12.09 -10.59 -17.48
C THR A 277 13.49 -10.08 -17.85
N SER A 278 14.49 -10.93 -17.68
CA SER A 278 15.85 -10.73 -18.14
C SER A 278 15.99 -11.08 -19.61
N GLN A 279 16.66 -10.21 -20.37
CA GLN A 279 17.13 -10.53 -21.72
C GLN A 279 18.64 -10.73 -21.68
N LEU A 280 19.12 -11.91 -22.10
CA LEU A 280 20.54 -12.13 -22.38
C LEU A 280 20.87 -11.41 -23.68
N ASN A 281 21.73 -10.40 -23.64
CA ASN A 281 22.31 -9.81 -24.85
C ASN A 281 23.30 -10.82 -25.44
N SER A 282 22.84 -11.70 -26.32
CA SER A 282 23.66 -12.74 -26.96
C SER A 282 24.54 -12.22 -28.11
N ASN A 283 25.00 -10.95 -28.06
CA ASN A 283 25.87 -10.36 -29.08
C ASN A 283 27.35 -10.20 -28.67
N ASP A 284 27.72 -10.49 -27.41
CA ASP A 284 29.12 -10.43 -26.98
C ASP A 284 29.79 -11.81 -27.03
N ASN A 285 30.02 -12.31 -28.25
CA ASN A 285 30.81 -13.53 -28.46
C ASN A 285 32.32 -13.32 -28.34
N ASN A 286 32.80 -12.15 -27.88
CA ASN A 286 34.22 -11.89 -27.66
C ASN A 286 34.46 -10.77 -26.62
N ASN A 287 34.31 -11.06 -25.33
CA ASN A 287 35.23 -10.51 -24.32
C ASN A 287 35.01 -11.12 -22.94
N THR A 288 36.07 -11.73 -22.39
CA THR A 288 36.19 -12.05 -20.97
C THR A 288 36.38 -10.76 -20.18
N ASN A 289 35.26 -10.12 -19.80
CA ASN A 289 35.19 -9.25 -18.63
C ASN A 289 33.74 -9.14 -18.17
N THR A 290 33.49 -9.65 -16.97
CA THR A 290 32.22 -9.72 -16.27
C THR A 290 31.64 -8.33 -16.00
N ASN A 291 30.65 -7.94 -16.79
CA ASN A 291 29.52 -7.09 -16.41
C ASN A 291 28.46 -7.23 -17.51
N SER A 292 27.76 -8.37 -17.53
CA SER A 292 26.55 -8.51 -18.32
C SER A 292 25.53 -7.51 -17.79
N ASN A 293 25.37 -6.37 -18.47
CA ASN A 293 24.28 -5.44 -18.25
C ASN A 293 22.97 -6.15 -18.65
N ASN A 294 22.41 -6.95 -17.74
CA ASN A 294 21.10 -7.54 -17.93
C ASN A 294 20.07 -6.40 -17.90
N SER A 295 19.60 -6.00 -19.08
CA SER A 295 18.53 -5.03 -19.20
C SER A 295 17.20 -5.65 -18.75
N ILE A 296 16.44 -4.88 -17.99
CA ILE A 296 15.09 -5.25 -17.55
C ILE A 296 14.14 -5.03 -18.72
N VAL A 297 13.34 -6.05 -19.07
CA VAL A 297 12.27 -5.92 -20.05
C VAL A 297 10.93 -5.95 -19.31
N PRO A 298 10.16 -4.85 -19.29
CA PRO A 298 8.81 -4.82 -18.73
C PRO A 298 7.86 -5.75 -19.50
N LEU A 299 6.92 -6.35 -18.78
CA LEU A 299 5.86 -7.20 -19.32
C LEU A 299 4.49 -6.52 -19.19
N ASP A 300 3.54 -6.99 -19.98
CA ASP A 300 2.14 -6.58 -19.85
C ASP A 300 1.47 -7.28 -18.66
N ILE A 301 0.51 -6.59 -18.05
CA ILE A 301 -0.29 -7.14 -16.94
C ILE A 301 -1.51 -7.84 -17.53
N ASP A 302 -1.77 -9.07 -17.07
CA ASP A 302 -3.00 -9.78 -17.37
C ASP A 302 -4.18 -9.23 -16.54
N TYR A 303 -4.84 -8.19 -17.05
CA TYR A 303 -5.99 -7.59 -16.38
C TYR A 303 -7.22 -8.51 -16.33
N GLN A 304 -7.34 -9.53 -17.19
CA GLN A 304 -8.47 -10.47 -17.10
C GLN A 304 -8.42 -11.26 -15.80
N LYS A 305 -7.22 -11.43 -15.26
CA LYS A 305 -6.99 -12.02 -13.97
C LYS A 305 -7.07 -10.99 -12.85
N TRP A 306 -6.20 -9.97 -12.91
CA TRP A 306 -5.99 -9.06 -11.77
C TRP A 306 -7.12 -8.05 -11.54
N SER A 307 -8.03 -7.86 -12.50
CA SER A 307 -9.20 -6.96 -12.33
C SER A 307 -10.52 -7.71 -12.13
N ASN A 308 -10.57 -9.03 -12.32
CA ASN A 308 -11.80 -9.83 -12.17
C ASN A 308 -11.84 -10.70 -10.91
N GLU A 309 -10.71 -10.90 -10.22
CA GLU A 309 -10.69 -11.65 -8.97
C GLU A 309 -11.39 -10.87 -7.84
N SER A 310 -12.38 -11.51 -7.22
CA SER A 310 -12.99 -11.06 -5.97
C SER A 310 -12.41 -11.90 -4.83
N ASN A 311 -11.93 -11.24 -3.77
CA ASN A 311 -11.48 -11.83 -2.50
C ASN A 311 -10.06 -12.46 -2.50
N LEU A 312 -9.02 -11.66 -2.73
CA LEU A 312 -7.64 -12.10 -2.44
C LEU A 312 -7.28 -11.99 -0.93
N MET A 313 -8.01 -11.17 -0.16
CA MET A 313 -7.60 -10.76 1.20
C MET A 313 -8.58 -11.13 2.32
N THR A 314 -9.75 -11.68 2.00
CA THR A 314 -10.80 -12.01 2.98
C THR A 314 -10.98 -13.51 3.10
N LYS A 315 -11.21 -14.03 4.32
CA LYS A 315 -11.67 -15.41 4.48
C LYS A 315 -12.99 -15.60 3.72
N ASP A 316 -13.17 -16.73 3.03
CA ASP A 316 -14.36 -17.07 2.22
C ASP A 316 -15.72 -16.98 2.96
N ASN A 317 -15.71 -16.82 4.29
CA ASN A 317 -16.88 -16.85 5.17
C ASN A 317 -17.16 -15.54 5.92
N VAL A 318 -16.54 -14.41 5.56
CA VAL A 318 -16.90 -13.12 6.16
C VAL A 318 -18.07 -12.52 5.39
N GLU A 319 -19.29 -12.69 5.90
CA GLU A 319 -20.48 -11.96 5.44
C GLU A 319 -20.37 -10.49 5.88
N ASN A 320 -19.58 -9.70 5.14
CA ASN A 320 -19.59 -8.26 5.29
C ASN A 320 -20.88 -7.73 4.66
N ASN A 321 -21.86 -7.37 5.50
CA ASN A 321 -23.07 -6.73 5.03
C ASN A 321 -22.73 -5.31 4.55
N GLU A 322 -22.75 -5.08 3.23
CA GLU A 322 -22.47 -3.77 2.64
C GLU A 322 -23.47 -2.68 3.10
N GLU A 323 -24.62 -3.09 3.65
CA GLU A 323 -25.69 -2.21 4.13
C GLU A 323 -25.58 -1.80 5.62
N ASP A 324 -24.75 -2.47 6.43
CA ASP A 324 -24.52 -2.13 7.84
C ASP A 324 -23.02 -2.19 8.19
N LEU A 325 -22.36 -1.05 8.01
CA LEU A 325 -20.93 -0.89 8.28
C LEU A 325 -20.56 -0.84 9.77
N SER A 326 -21.54 -0.81 10.68
CA SER A 326 -21.26 -0.84 12.12
C SER A 326 -20.56 -2.14 12.55
N ASN A 327 -20.67 -3.19 11.73
CA ASN A 327 -20.03 -4.50 11.91
C ASN A 327 -18.97 -4.82 10.83
N TYR A 328 -18.50 -3.85 10.04
CA TYR A 328 -17.51 -4.10 8.98
C TYR A 328 -16.14 -4.49 9.57
N SER A 329 -15.66 -5.68 9.24
CA SER A 329 -14.36 -6.19 9.67
C SER A 329 -13.58 -6.74 8.47
N ILE A 330 -12.27 -6.50 8.43
CA ILE A 330 -11.36 -7.17 7.50
C ILE A 330 -10.64 -8.24 8.31
N GLU A 331 -11.02 -9.50 8.10
CA GLU A 331 -10.39 -10.64 8.73
C GLU A 331 -9.61 -11.47 7.71
N GLY A 332 -8.38 -11.81 8.07
CA GLY A 332 -7.53 -12.67 7.27
C GLY A 332 -6.75 -13.68 8.08
N PRO A 333 -6.12 -14.65 7.42
CA PRO A 333 -5.36 -15.72 8.06
C PRO A 333 -4.18 -15.22 8.90
N TRP A 334 -3.72 -13.99 8.69
CA TRP A 334 -2.65 -13.38 9.49
C TRP A 334 -3.05 -13.03 10.93
N PHE A 335 -4.35 -12.93 11.25
CA PHE A 335 -4.79 -12.76 12.63
C PHE A 335 -4.38 -13.97 13.48
N ASP A 336 -4.51 -15.17 12.92
CA ASP A 336 -4.20 -16.42 13.61
C ASP A 336 -2.70 -16.59 13.88
N ARG A 337 -1.82 -15.93 13.10
CA ARG A 337 -0.36 -15.97 13.25
C ARG A 337 0.10 -15.53 14.65
N TRP A 338 -0.59 -14.55 15.24
CA TRP A 338 -0.15 -13.86 16.46
C TRP A 338 -0.95 -14.24 17.72
N LEU A 339 -1.90 -15.17 17.59
CA LEU A 339 -2.75 -15.62 18.70
C LEU A 339 -2.16 -16.78 19.52
N VAL A 340 -1.06 -17.39 19.07
CA VAL A 340 -0.59 -18.71 19.56
C VAL A 340 0.28 -18.64 20.83
N ASP A 341 0.71 -17.46 21.28
CA ASP A 341 1.55 -17.30 22.48
C ASP A 341 0.77 -16.75 23.71
N LYS A 342 -0.43 -17.27 23.98
CA LYS A 342 -1.20 -16.96 25.20
C LYS A 342 -1.22 -18.10 26.20
#